data_AF-E6LFT7-F1
#
_entry.id   AF-E6LFT7-F1
#
_cell.length_a   1.000
_cell.length_b   1.000
_cell.length_c   1.000
_cell.angle_alpha   90.00
_cell.angle_beta   90.00
_cell.angle_gamma   90.00
#
_symmetry.space_group_name_H-M   'P 1'
#
loop_
_entity.id
_entity.type
_entity.pdbx_description
1 polymer ?
#
loop_
_entity_poly.entity_id
_entity_poly.type
_entity_poly.pdbx_seq_one_letter_code
_entity_poly.pdbx_strand_id
1 'polypeptide(L)'
;MSNYSIQIKNSAKVDLRKIKQSNLRAQFEKVVQTLKENPYLPTQSFEKLKPTHEGRYSRRLNRQHRVVYRVNEDEKIVEIYSAWTHYEA
;
A
#
# COMPACT_ATOMS: atom_id res chain seq x y z
N MET A 1 -3.14 -6.12 18.42
CA MET A 1 -1.67 -6.15 18.29
C MET A 1 -1.34 -6.01 16.81
N SER A 2 -0.37 -5.18 16.45
CA SER A 2 0.07 -5.03 15.05
C SER A 2 1.03 -6.18 14.73
N ASN A 3 0.74 -6.97 13.71
CA ASN A 3 1.56 -8.12 13.31
C ASN A 3 2.70 -7.73 12.37
N TYR A 4 2.56 -6.61 11.65
CA TYR A 4 3.54 -6.10 10.71
C TYR A 4 3.89 -4.64 11.01
N SER A 5 5.15 -4.29 10.75
CA SER A 5 5.61 -2.90 10.75
C SER A 5 5.52 -2.29 9.34
N ILE A 6 5.41 -0.96 9.26
CA ILE A 6 5.24 -0.24 7.99
C ILE A 6 6.48 0.60 7.73
N GLN A 7 7.12 0.36 6.59
CA GLN A 7 8.25 1.15 6.12
C GLN A 7 7.85 1.88 4.83
N ILE A 8 8.09 3.19 4.79
CA ILE A 8 7.78 3.99 3.62
C ILE A 8 9.07 4.28 2.85
N LYS A 9 9.14 3.82 1.61
CA LYS A 9 10.29 4.04 0.73
C LYS A 9 10.32 5.50 0.28
N ASN A 10 11.51 5.98 -0.08
CA ASN A 10 11.71 7.35 -0.54
C ASN A 10 10.83 7.71 -1.75
N SER A 11 10.56 6.74 -2.64
CA SER A 11 9.66 6.90 -3.78
C SER A 11 8.24 7.32 -3.40
N ALA A 12 7.72 6.84 -2.27
CA ALA A 12 6.36 7.13 -1.81
C ALA A 12 6.23 8.49 -1.11
N LYS A 13 7.32 9.17 -0.75
CA LYS A 13 7.25 10.42 0.04
C LYS A 13 6.49 11.54 -0.67
N VAL A 14 6.65 11.66 -1.99
CA VAL A 14 5.92 12.65 -2.79
C VAL A 14 4.43 12.32 -2.82
N ASP A 15 4.08 11.04 -2.99
CA ASP A 15 2.70 10.56 -2.97
C ASP A 15 2.02 10.86 -1.64
N LEU A 16 2.71 10.63 -0.51
CA LEU A 16 2.16 10.93 0.81
C LEU A 16 1.85 12.42 1.01
N ARG A 17 2.66 13.32 0.42
CA ARG A 17 2.36 14.76 0.46
C ARG A 17 1.05 15.06 -0.26
N LYS A 18 0.81 14.43 -1.42
CA LYS A 18 -0.45 14.54 -2.17
C LYS A 18 -1.61 13.94 -1.37
N ILE A 19 -1.44 12.75 -0.78
CA ILE A 19 -2.45 12.11 0.07
C ILE A 19 -2.84 13.03 1.22
N LYS A 20 -1.87 13.61 1.92
CA LYS A 20 -2.11 14.50 3.06
C LYS A 20 -2.91 15.75 2.68
N GLN A 21 -2.73 16.24 1.45
CA GLN A 21 -3.46 17.40 0.90
C GLN A 21 -4.81 17.03 0.28
N SER A 22 -5.12 15.74 0.18
CA SER A 22 -6.34 15.22 -0.44
C SER A 22 -7.32 14.63 0.58
N ASN A 23 -8.51 14.28 0.11
CA ASN A 23 -9.50 13.52 0.90
C ASN A 23 -9.13 12.02 1.07
N LEU A 24 -8.02 11.55 0.49
CA LEU A 24 -7.63 10.13 0.54
C LEU A 24 -6.90 9.74 1.82
N ARG A 25 -6.56 10.70 2.68
CA ARG A 25 -5.83 10.45 3.93
C ARG A 25 -6.52 9.39 4.81
N ALA A 26 -7.82 9.54 5.05
CA ALA A 26 -8.57 8.60 5.89
C ALA A 26 -8.57 7.17 5.30
N GLN A 27 -8.66 7.07 3.98
CA GLN A 27 -8.63 5.78 3.30
C GLN A 27 -7.23 5.16 3.30
N PHE A 28 -6.20 5.98 3.16
CA PHE A 28 -4.81 5.53 3.28
C PHE A 28 -4.51 5.00 4.68
N GLU A 29 -4.96 5.70 5.73
CA GLU A 29 -4.81 5.24 7.12
C GLU A 29 -5.54 3.90 7.35
N LYS A 30 -6.73 3.70 6.77
CA LYS A 30 -7.43 2.40 6.79
C LYS A 30 -6.62 1.29 6.11
N VAL A 31 -6.03 1.56 4.94
CA VAL A 31 -5.16 0.59 4.26
C VAL A 31 -3.95 0.26 5.14
N VAL A 32 -3.28 1.27 5.71
CA VAL A 32 -2.14 1.08 6.61
C VAL A 32 -2.52 0.22 7.81
N GLN A 33 -3.70 0.40 8.40
CA GLN A 33 -4.18 -0.43 9.49
C GLN A 33 -4.37 -1.88 9.05
N THR A 34 -4.99 -2.11 7.88
CA THR A 34 -5.11 -3.45 7.29
C THR A 34 -3.74 -4.10 7.07
N LEU A 35 -2.75 -3.34 6.56
CA LEU A 35 -1.41 -3.86 6.32
C LEU A 35 -0.69 -4.25 7.62
N LYS A 36 -0.89 -3.49 8.71
CA LYS A 36 -0.35 -3.81 10.04
C LYS A 36 -0.96 -5.08 10.63
N GLU A 37 -2.23 -5.35 10.36
CA GLU A 37 -2.94 -6.53 10.86
C GLU A 37 -2.63 -7.77 10.01
N ASN A 38 -2.88 -7.70 8.70
CA ASN A 38 -2.57 -8.74 7.74
C ASN A 38 -2.51 -8.17 6.31
N PRO A 39 -1.32 -8.11 5.69
CA PRO A 39 -1.14 -7.53 4.37
C PRO A 39 -1.76 -8.36 3.23
N TYR A 40 -2.21 -9.59 3.47
CA TYR A 40 -2.82 -10.45 2.45
C TYR A 40 -4.35 -10.51 2.50
N LEU A 41 -4.99 -9.73 3.39
CA LEU A 41 -6.45 -9.72 3.48
C LEU A 41 -7.08 -9.34 2.13
N PRO A 42 -8.10 -10.07 1.63
CA PRO A 42 -8.73 -9.81 0.33
C PRO A 42 -9.72 -8.63 0.40
N THR A 43 -9.25 -7.50 0.92
CA THR A 43 -9.99 -6.24 1.11
C THR A 43 -9.40 -5.13 0.26
N GLN A 44 -10.16 -4.05 0.03
CA GLN A 44 -9.70 -2.90 -0.76
C GLN A 44 -9.19 -3.27 -2.16
N SER A 45 -9.82 -4.25 -2.82
CA SER A 45 -9.36 -4.76 -4.13
C SER A 45 -7.89 -5.17 -4.12
N PHE A 46 -7.51 -5.98 -3.13
CA PHE A 46 -6.19 -6.61 -3.04
C PHE A 46 -5.84 -7.35 -4.33
N GLU A 47 -4.65 -7.08 -4.85
CA GLU A 47 -4.16 -7.66 -6.09
C GLU A 47 -2.66 -7.91 -6.00
N LYS A 48 -2.20 -9.05 -6.53
CA LYS A 48 -0.77 -9.33 -6.71
C LYS A 48 -0.33 -8.80 -8.06
N LEU A 49 0.62 -7.87 -8.08
CA LEU A 49 1.11 -7.25 -9.30
C LEU A 49 2.03 -8.19 -10.08
N LYS A 50 2.04 -8.02 -11.40
CA LYS A 50 2.98 -8.66 -12.31
C LYS A 50 4.09 -7.65 -12.70
N PRO A 51 5.32 -8.12 -12.98
CA PRO A 51 5.74 -9.52 -12.97
C PRO A 51 5.97 -10.09 -11.55
N THR A 52 5.68 -11.38 -11.38
CA THR A 52 5.60 -12.02 -10.05
C THR A 52 6.91 -12.01 -9.26
N HIS A 53 8.06 -11.93 -9.94
CA HIS A 53 9.38 -11.87 -9.31
C HIS A 53 9.62 -10.60 -8.48
N GLU A 54 8.87 -9.52 -8.72
CA GLU A 54 8.94 -8.32 -7.90
C GLU A 54 8.23 -8.46 -6.55
N GLY A 55 7.33 -9.46 -6.42
CA GLY A 55 6.61 -9.75 -5.17
C GLY A 55 5.77 -8.58 -4.66
N ARG A 56 5.30 -7.70 -5.56
CA ARG A 56 4.51 -6.50 -5.20
C ARG A 56 3.02 -6.78 -5.18
N TYR A 57 2.33 -6.05 -4.34
CA TYR A 57 0.88 -6.08 -4.17
C TYR A 57 0.32 -4.67 -4.31
N SER A 58 -0.96 -4.59 -4.69
CA SER A 58 -1.69 -3.33 -4.76
C SER A 58 -2.98 -3.36 -3.94
N ARG A 59 -3.34 -2.22 -3.35
CA ARG A 59 -4.61 -1.98 -2.66
C ARG A 59 -5.20 -0.66 -3.09
N ARG A 60 -6.51 -0.63 -3.28
CA ARG A 60 -7.26 0.53 -3.76
C ARG A 60 -7.48 1.57 -2.66
N LEU A 61 -7.11 2.82 -2.97
CA LEU A 61 -7.55 3.98 -2.21
C LEU A 61 -8.85 4.54 -2.80
N ASN A 62 -8.90 4.75 -4.10
CA ASN A 62 -10.12 5.16 -4.79
C ASN A 62 -10.14 4.56 -6.20
N ARG A 63 -11.02 5.02 -7.09
CA ARG A 63 -11.10 4.49 -8.46
C ARG A 63 -9.78 4.62 -9.25
N GLN A 64 -8.94 5.60 -8.93
CA GLN A 64 -7.74 5.95 -9.69
C GLN A 64 -6.44 5.55 -8.99
N HIS A 65 -6.38 5.66 -7.67
CA HIS A 65 -5.15 5.58 -6.89
C HIS A 65 -5.08 4.30 -6.07
N ARG A 66 -3.87 3.72 -6.03
CA ARG A 66 -3.57 2.53 -5.26
C ARG A 66 -2.31 2.70 -4.42
N VAL A 67 -2.27 1.99 -3.30
CA VAL A 67 -1.06 1.72 -2.53
C VAL A 67 -0.38 0.52 -3.14
N VAL A 68 0.87 0.68 -3.55
CA VAL A 68 1.74 -0.44 -3.98
C VAL A 68 2.74 -0.73 -2.89
N TYR A 69 2.83 -2.00 -2.50
CA TYR A 69 3.70 -2.43 -1.41
C TYR A 69 4.30 -3.80 -1.65
N ARG A 70 5.34 -4.13 -0.89
CA ARG A 70 5.94 -5.45 -0.77
C ARG A 70 5.88 -5.89 0.69
N VAL A 71 5.84 -7.20 0.92
CA VAL A 71 5.92 -7.77 2.26
C VAL A 71 7.23 -8.52 2.39
N ASN A 72 7.99 -8.22 3.44
CA ASN A 72 9.08 -9.05 3.95
C ASN A 72 8.52 -9.92 5.07
N GLU A 73 8.34 -11.21 4.79
CA GLU A 73 7.79 -12.16 5.75
C GLU A 73 8.72 -12.46 6.92
N ASP A 74 10.03 -12.48 6.67
CA ASP A 74 11.04 -12.84 7.67
C ASP A 74 11.11 -11.77 8.76
N GLU A 75 11.07 -10.50 8.34
CA GLU A 75 11.14 -9.35 9.26
C GLU A 75 9.75 -8.81 9.66
N LYS A 76 8.67 -9.35 9.09
CA LYS A 76 7.30 -8.83 9.23
C LYS A 76 7.20 -7.33 8.93
N ILE A 77 7.83 -6.91 7.82
CA ILE A 77 7.83 -5.52 7.35
C ILE A 77 7.01 -5.41 6.08
N VAL A 78 6.16 -4.39 6.01
CA VAL A 78 5.46 -3.99 4.80
C VAL A 78 6.08 -2.70 4.27
N GLU A 79 6.72 -2.79 3.11
CA GLU A 79 7.37 -1.68 2.43
C GLU A 79 6.41 -1.03 1.42
N ILE A 80 6.03 0.23 1.64
CA ILE A 80 5.19 0.99 0.71
C ILE A 80 6.07 1.74 -0.29
N TYR A 81 5.87 1.45 -1.58
CA TYR A 81 6.63 2.00 -2.69
C TYR A 81 5.92 3.16 -3.39
N SER A 82 4.59 3.13 -3.47
CA SER A 82 3.77 4.23 -4.00
C SER A 82 2.40 4.24 -3.34
N ALA A 83 1.72 5.38 -3.42
CA ALA A 83 0.35 5.54 -2.94
C ALA A 83 -0.51 6.47 -3.83
N TRP A 84 0.05 6.98 -4.92
CA TRP A 84 -0.63 7.85 -5.89
C TRP A 84 -0.50 7.34 -7.33
N THR A 85 -0.26 6.05 -7.53
CA THR A 85 -0.16 5.47 -8.88
C THR A 85 -1.52 5.51 -9.56
N HIS A 86 -1.56 5.99 -10.80
CA HIS A 86 -2.72 5.86 -11.66
C HIS A 86 -2.73 4.45 -12.23
N TYR A 87 -3.84 3.74 -12.09
CA TYR A 87 -4.06 2.52 -12.85
C TYR A 87 -4.71 2.95 -14.16
N GLU A 88 -3.96 2.95 -15.26
CA GLU A 88 -4.60 3.01 -16.58
C GLU A 88 -5.36 1.69 -16.73
N ALA A 89 -6.69 1.82 -16.84
CA ALA A 89 -7.59 0.71 -17.10
C ALA A 89 -7.50 0.32 -18.58
#